data_AF-A0A357LDF2-F1
#
_entry.id   AF-A0A357LDF2-F1
#
_cell.length_a   1.000
_cell.length_b   1.000
_cell.length_c   1.000
_cell.angle_alpha   90.00
_cell.angle_beta   90.00
_cell.angle_gamma   90.00
#
_symmetry.space_group_name_H-M   'P 1'
#
loop_
_entity.id
_entity.type
_entity.pdbx_description
1 polymer ?
#
loop_
_entity_poly.entity_id
_entity_poly.type
_entity_poly.pdbx_seq_one_letter_code
_entity_poly.pdbx_strand_id
1 'polypeptide(L)'
;MKSWRRVLAVIVALAASVALAFAQDARDRARDKEIAAAAQSLRTLSTKLEDGAIDDPETFSHEIRKAIEDSRALLPTVEAALRRAEESLALLGSAPKEGEPAEAPLLAADRKTLTDRVAYFQRQRSRVLANIDEGARILAAQSQQRLEARWSRILRRGASLASPGLWSRAASEAAALRGEVRGYFERWRKGREGRGGALLGAAAIAAAFAFSF
;
A
#
# COMPACT_ATOMS: atom_id res chain seq x y z
N MET A 1 -31.84 27.89 -40.53
CA MET A 1 -31.90 26.63 -39.74
C MET A 1 -30.54 25.94 -39.51
N LYS A 2 -29.53 26.07 -40.39
CA LYS A 2 -28.21 25.41 -40.23
C LYS A 2 -27.34 25.98 -39.08
N SER A 3 -27.48 27.26 -38.73
CA SER A 3 -26.68 27.91 -37.67
C SER A 3 -27.11 27.47 -36.26
N TRP A 4 -28.40 27.29 -36.01
CA TRP A 4 -28.94 26.89 -34.71
C TRP A 4 -28.52 25.49 -34.28
N ARG A 5 -28.44 24.55 -35.24
CA ARG A 5 -27.92 23.19 -34.98
C ARG A 5 -26.45 23.18 -34.58
N ARG A 6 -25.64 24.09 -35.13
CA ARG A 6 -24.22 24.23 -34.76
C ARG A 6 -24.05 24.85 -33.38
N VAL A 7 -24.86 25.86 -33.05
CA VAL A 7 -24.86 26.50 -31.72
C VAL A 7 -25.30 25.50 -30.64
N LEU A 8 -26.37 24.73 -30.88
CA LEU A 8 -26.81 23.67 -29.96
C LEU A 8 -25.77 22.56 -29.78
N ALA A 9 -25.11 22.13 -30.86
CA ALA A 9 -24.04 21.12 -30.76
C ALA A 9 -22.83 21.62 -29.93
N VAL A 10 -22.46 22.89 -30.08
CA VAL A 10 -21.40 23.52 -29.28
C VAL A 10 -21.80 23.61 -27.80
N ILE A 11 -23.03 24.02 -27.50
CA ILE A 11 -23.53 24.11 -26.12
C ILE A 11 -23.60 22.73 -25.46
N VAL A 12 -24.05 21.69 -26.18
CA VAL A 12 -24.09 20.31 -25.66
C VAL A 12 -22.68 19.77 -25.42
N ALA A 13 -21.71 20.07 -26.30
CA ALA A 13 -20.31 19.68 -26.12
C ALA A 13 -19.65 20.40 -24.92
N LEU A 14 -19.98 21.68 -24.71
CA LEU A 14 -19.54 22.46 -23.54
C LEU A 14 -20.19 21.95 -22.24
N ALA A 15 -21.48 21.62 -22.24
CA ALA A 15 -22.16 21.06 -21.08
C ALA A 15 -21.61 19.67 -20.71
N ALA A 16 -21.30 18.83 -21.70
CA ALA A 16 -20.73 17.50 -21.49
C ALA A 16 -19.30 17.55 -20.92
N SER A 17 -18.48 18.51 -21.35
CA SER A 17 -17.11 18.69 -20.83
C SER A 17 -17.09 19.22 -19.40
N VAL A 18 -18.00 20.14 -19.05
CA VAL A 18 -18.15 20.62 -17.68
C VAL A 18 -18.64 19.50 -16.74
N ALA A 19 -19.63 18.71 -17.16
CA ALA A 19 -20.11 17.56 -16.37
C ALA A 19 -19.02 16.51 -16.11
N LEU A 20 -18.13 16.27 -17.09
CA LEU A 20 -17.02 15.32 -16.96
C LEU A 20 -15.94 15.82 -15.97
N ALA A 21 -15.67 17.12 -15.94
CA ALA A 21 -14.74 17.74 -15.00
C ALA A 21 -15.23 17.62 -13.55
N PHE A 22 -16.51 17.91 -13.29
CA PHE A 22 -17.10 17.76 -11.95
C PHE A 22 -17.13 16.30 -11.47
N ALA A 23 -17.34 15.34 -12.38
CA ALA A 23 -17.32 13.92 -12.05
C ALA A 23 -15.91 13.41 -11.68
N GLN A 24 -14.86 13.95 -12.32
CA GLN A 24 -13.47 13.61 -11.96
C GLN A 24 -13.11 14.14 -10.57
N ASP A 25 -13.44 15.40 -10.29
CA ASP A 25 -13.20 16.02 -8.98
C ASP A 25 -13.90 15.27 -7.84
N ALA A 26 -15.14 14.83 -8.05
CA ALA A 26 -15.89 14.07 -7.05
C ALA A 26 -15.22 12.72 -6.74
N ARG A 27 -14.74 12.01 -7.77
CA ARG A 27 -14.02 10.72 -7.61
C ARG A 27 -12.69 10.91 -6.90
N ASP A 28 -11.94 11.95 -7.26
CA ASP A 28 -10.65 12.23 -6.63
C ASP A 28 -10.79 12.58 -5.15
N ARG A 29 -11.83 13.34 -4.77
CA ARG A 29 -12.16 13.61 -3.37
C ARG A 29 -12.63 12.37 -2.61
N ALA A 30 -13.43 11.51 -3.24
CA ALA A 30 -13.86 10.25 -2.63
C ALA A 30 -12.65 9.36 -2.29
N ARG A 31 -11.73 9.19 -3.25
CA ARG A 31 -10.48 8.45 -3.03
C ARG A 31 -9.64 9.07 -1.91
N ASP A 32 -9.56 10.39 -1.85
CA ASP A 32 -8.78 11.06 -0.81
C ASP A 32 -9.34 10.80 0.61
N LYS A 33 -10.67 10.69 0.73
CA LYS A 33 -11.35 10.27 1.95
C LYS A 33 -11.07 8.81 2.29
N GLU A 34 -11.08 7.91 1.32
CA GLU A 34 -10.75 6.49 1.53
C GLU A 34 -9.31 6.32 2.04
N ILE A 35 -8.34 7.03 1.44
CA ILE A 35 -6.94 7.02 1.89
C ILE A 35 -6.82 7.54 3.34
N ALA A 36 -7.56 8.61 3.67
CA ALA A 36 -7.57 9.18 5.02
C ALA A 36 -8.24 8.24 6.04
N ALA A 37 -9.33 7.57 5.66
CA ALA A 37 -10.02 6.60 6.50
C ALA A 37 -9.13 5.39 6.80
N ALA A 38 -8.40 4.87 5.81
CA ALA A 38 -7.42 3.81 6.00
C ALA A 38 -6.31 4.22 6.98
N ALA A 39 -5.78 5.44 6.85
CA ALA A 39 -4.78 5.97 7.78
C ALA A 39 -5.34 6.08 9.21
N GLN A 40 -6.59 6.54 9.37
CA GLN A 40 -7.22 6.62 10.68
C GLN A 40 -7.47 5.24 11.30
N SER A 41 -7.89 4.26 10.50
CA SER A 41 -8.05 2.87 10.95
C SER A 41 -6.74 2.30 11.49
N LEU A 42 -5.64 2.49 10.75
CA LEU A 42 -4.31 2.04 11.16
C LEU A 42 -3.84 2.73 12.45
N ARG A 43 -4.10 4.03 12.62
CA ARG A 43 -3.81 4.74 13.87
C ARG A 43 -4.56 4.13 15.06
N THR A 44 -5.85 3.86 14.89
CA THR A 44 -6.64 3.21 15.94
C THR A 44 -6.09 1.82 16.29
N LEU A 45 -5.69 1.04 15.29
CA LEU A 45 -5.06 -0.28 15.50
C LEU A 45 -3.71 -0.16 16.21
N SER A 46 -2.89 0.82 15.83
CA SER A 46 -1.61 1.11 16.48
C SER A 46 -1.80 1.46 17.95
N THR A 47 -2.73 2.38 18.27
CA THR A 47 -3.06 2.72 19.66
C THR A 47 -3.57 1.52 20.46
N LYS A 48 -4.43 0.67 19.88
CA LYS A 48 -4.86 -0.58 20.54
C LYS A 48 -3.69 -1.51 20.87
N LEU A 49 -2.68 -1.58 20.00
CA LEU A 49 -1.47 -2.37 20.23
C LEU A 49 -0.59 -1.77 21.34
N GLU A 50 -0.42 -0.44 21.35
CA GLU A 50 0.34 0.28 22.36
C GLU A 50 -0.31 0.18 23.75
N ASP A 51 -1.63 0.30 23.82
CA ASP A 51 -2.41 0.20 25.07
C ASP A 51 -2.53 -1.25 25.57
N GLY A 52 -2.09 -2.25 24.79
CA GLY A 52 -2.27 -3.66 25.09
C GLY A 52 -3.74 -4.12 25.08
N ALA A 53 -4.64 -3.32 24.50
CA ALA A 53 -6.08 -3.55 24.44
C ALA A 53 -6.46 -4.52 23.30
N ILE A 54 -5.80 -5.67 23.25
CA ILE A 54 -6.02 -6.72 22.25
C ILE A 54 -6.70 -7.92 22.91
N ASP A 55 -8.02 -8.01 22.74
CA ASP A 55 -8.81 -9.14 23.26
C ASP A 55 -8.62 -10.41 22.42
N ASP A 56 -8.61 -10.26 21.09
CA ASP A 56 -8.42 -11.36 20.14
C ASP A 56 -7.27 -11.03 19.16
N PRO A 57 -6.09 -11.66 19.35
CA PRO A 57 -4.94 -11.44 18.49
C PRO A 57 -5.13 -11.83 17.02
N GLU A 58 -5.98 -12.82 16.73
CA GLU A 58 -6.20 -13.30 15.36
C GLU A 58 -7.13 -12.35 14.61
N THR A 59 -8.22 -11.90 15.25
CA THR A 59 -9.09 -10.85 14.71
C THR A 59 -8.31 -9.55 14.51
N PHE A 60 -7.49 -9.14 15.48
CA PHE A 60 -6.65 -7.94 15.34
C PHE A 60 -5.67 -8.06 14.16
N SER A 61 -5.01 -9.20 14.00
CA SER A 61 -4.12 -9.46 12.86
C SER A 61 -4.88 -9.41 11.52
N HIS A 62 -6.10 -9.94 11.49
CA HIS A 62 -6.96 -9.90 10.32
C HIS A 62 -7.37 -8.46 9.97
N GLU A 63 -7.75 -7.64 10.94
CA GLU A 63 -8.07 -6.22 10.75
C GLU A 63 -6.91 -5.44 10.12
N ILE A 64 -5.67 -5.66 10.59
CA ILE A 64 -4.50 -5.01 10.01
C ILE A 64 -4.25 -5.48 8.58
N ARG A 65 -4.29 -6.81 8.32
CA ARG A 65 -4.12 -7.35 6.96
C ARG A 65 -5.17 -6.80 6.01
N LYS A 66 -6.43 -6.71 6.45
CA LYS A 66 -7.50 -6.11 5.69
C LYS A 66 -7.20 -4.64 5.38
N ALA A 67 -6.75 -3.85 6.35
CA ALA A 67 -6.39 -2.44 6.11
C ALA A 67 -5.23 -2.28 5.10
N ILE A 68 -4.26 -3.18 5.12
CA ILE A 68 -3.18 -3.24 4.11
C ILE A 68 -3.73 -3.60 2.73
N GLU A 69 -4.61 -4.61 2.63
CA GLU A 69 -5.23 -5.03 1.38
C GLU A 69 -6.12 -3.95 0.77
N ASP A 70 -6.97 -3.31 1.60
CA ASP A 70 -7.80 -2.18 1.20
C ASP A 70 -6.91 -1.04 0.66
N SER A 71 -5.79 -0.75 1.32
CA SER A 71 -4.82 0.27 0.85
C SER A 71 -4.17 -0.14 -0.49
N ARG A 72 -3.78 -1.42 -0.64
CA ARG A 72 -3.21 -1.94 -1.90
C ARG A 72 -4.21 -1.86 -3.05
N ALA A 73 -5.50 -2.06 -2.79
CA ALA A 73 -6.54 -1.96 -3.80
C ALA A 73 -6.69 -0.54 -4.39
N LEU A 74 -6.27 0.49 -3.66
CA LEU A 74 -6.29 1.89 -4.14
C LEU A 74 -5.13 2.21 -5.10
N LEU A 75 -3.99 1.51 -5.00
CA LEU A 75 -2.78 1.81 -5.78
C LEU A 75 -3.02 1.83 -7.29
N PRO A 76 -3.64 0.81 -7.93
CA PRO A 76 -3.82 0.79 -9.38
C PRO A 76 -4.56 2.01 -9.91
N THR A 77 -5.58 2.48 -9.17
CA THR A 77 -6.37 3.65 -9.56
C THR A 77 -5.58 4.95 -9.43
N VAL A 78 -4.77 5.09 -8.37
CA VAL A 78 -3.88 6.25 -8.18
C VAL A 78 -2.79 6.27 -9.24
N GLU A 79 -2.15 5.13 -9.50
CA GLU A 79 -1.06 5.02 -10.48
C GLU A 79 -1.56 5.27 -11.90
N ALA A 80 -2.76 4.78 -12.25
CA ALA A 80 -3.37 5.10 -13.53
C ALA A 80 -3.70 6.60 -13.68
N ALA A 81 -4.14 7.26 -12.60
CA ALA A 81 -4.40 8.70 -12.62
C ALA A 81 -3.11 9.52 -12.74
N LEU A 82 -2.07 9.14 -11.99
CA LEU A 82 -0.74 9.73 -12.06
C LEU A 82 -0.16 9.62 -13.47
N ARG A 83 -0.16 8.41 -14.04
CA ARG A 83 0.34 8.18 -15.39
C ARG A 83 -0.37 9.02 -16.44
N ARG A 84 -1.70 9.14 -16.38
CA ARG A 84 -2.46 10.00 -17.29
C ARG A 84 -2.10 11.48 -17.14
N ALA A 85 -1.85 11.95 -15.92
CA ALA A 85 -1.43 13.33 -15.68
C ALA A 85 -0.01 13.59 -16.20
N GLU A 86 0.91 12.64 -16.01
CA GLU A 86 2.27 12.69 -16.55
C GLU A 86 2.29 12.66 -18.08
N GLU A 87 1.49 11.79 -18.70
CA GLU A 87 1.30 11.73 -20.16
C GLU A 87 0.73 13.05 -20.69
N SER A 88 -0.25 13.64 -20.00
CA SER A 88 -0.82 14.94 -20.38
C SER A 88 0.21 16.07 -20.27
N LEU A 89 1.04 16.06 -19.23
CA LEU A 89 2.11 17.05 -19.05
C LEU A 89 3.19 16.90 -20.12
N ALA A 90 3.53 15.66 -20.49
CA ALA A 90 4.50 15.36 -21.52
C ALA A 90 4.06 15.87 -22.90
N LEU A 91 2.74 15.88 -23.19
CA LEU A 91 2.20 16.44 -24.43
C LEU A 91 2.44 17.95 -24.57
N LEU A 92 2.62 18.70 -23.47
CA LEU A 92 2.99 20.13 -23.50
C LEU A 92 4.47 20.35 -23.83
N GLY A 93 5.27 19.29 -23.94
CA GLY A 93 6.71 19.38 -24.15
C GLY A 93 7.47 19.93 -22.93
N SER A 94 8.77 20.15 -23.12
CA SER A 94 9.66 20.71 -22.10
C SER A 94 9.24 22.13 -21.71
N ALA A 95 9.43 22.49 -20.44
CA ALA A 95 9.36 23.90 -20.05
C ALA A 95 10.51 24.68 -20.73
N PRO A 96 10.33 25.99 -21.00
CA PRO A 96 11.41 26.83 -21.51
C PRO A 96 12.59 26.81 -20.53
N LYS A 97 13.81 26.73 -21.07
CA LYS A 97 15.03 26.82 -20.26
C LYS A 97 15.30 28.26 -19.83
N GLU A 98 16.17 28.42 -18.84
CA GLU A 98 16.65 29.73 -18.43
C GLU A 98 17.31 30.46 -19.61
N GLY A 99 16.79 31.64 -19.96
CA GLY A 99 17.22 32.42 -21.13
C GLY A 99 16.44 32.18 -22.42
N GLU A 100 15.52 31.20 -22.47
CA GLU A 100 14.58 31.05 -23.58
C GLU A 100 13.40 32.03 -23.45
N PRO A 101 12.73 32.40 -24.57
CA PRO A 101 11.55 33.24 -24.51
C PRO A 101 10.47 32.61 -23.64
N ALA A 102 9.81 33.46 -22.83
CA ALA A 102 8.74 33.01 -21.95
C ALA A 102 7.64 32.29 -22.75
N GLU A 103 7.15 31.18 -22.19
CA GLU A 103 6.02 30.45 -22.76
C GLU A 103 4.77 31.33 -22.81
N ALA A 104 3.87 31.04 -23.77
CA ALA A 104 2.60 31.74 -23.86
C ALA A 104 1.82 31.59 -22.53
N PRO A 105 1.17 32.65 -22.00
CA PRO A 105 0.51 32.60 -20.70
C PRO A 105 -0.52 31.47 -20.52
N LEU A 106 -1.22 31.11 -21.60
CA LEU A 106 -2.16 29.98 -21.60
C LEU A 106 -1.45 28.63 -21.42
N LEU A 107 -0.33 28.42 -22.12
CA LEU A 107 0.47 27.19 -22.01
C LEU A 107 1.10 27.08 -20.62
N ALA A 108 1.51 28.20 -20.02
CA ALA A 108 1.99 28.26 -18.65
C ALA A 108 0.93 27.85 -17.63
N ALA A 109 -0.30 28.35 -17.81
CA ALA A 109 -1.43 28.01 -16.94
C ALA A 109 -1.79 26.51 -17.02
N ASP A 110 -1.79 25.94 -18.24
CA ASP A 110 -2.04 24.51 -18.45
C ASP A 110 -0.92 23.65 -17.84
N ARG A 111 0.34 24.03 -18.07
CA ARG A 111 1.52 23.36 -17.49
C ARG A 111 1.46 23.36 -15.97
N LYS A 112 1.13 24.50 -15.36
CA LYS A 112 0.97 24.61 -13.92
C LYS A 112 -0.13 23.68 -13.41
N THR A 113 -1.30 23.70 -14.04
CA THR A 113 -2.44 22.84 -13.66
C THR A 113 -2.08 21.36 -13.72
N LEU A 114 -1.39 20.91 -14.77
CA LEU A 114 -0.97 19.52 -14.90
C LEU A 114 0.14 19.15 -13.92
N THR A 115 1.08 20.05 -13.66
CA THR A 115 2.12 19.87 -12.63
C THR A 115 1.49 19.69 -11.25
N ASP A 116 0.50 20.53 -10.90
CA ASP A 116 -0.22 20.44 -9.64
C ASP A 116 -0.99 19.12 -9.51
N ARG A 117 -1.60 18.63 -10.61
CA ARG A 117 -2.25 17.31 -10.66
C ARG A 117 -1.28 16.15 -10.48
N VAL A 118 -0.12 16.20 -11.13
CA VAL A 118 0.96 15.19 -10.95
C VAL A 118 1.38 15.16 -9.48
N ALA A 119 1.69 16.33 -8.90
CA ALA A 119 2.07 16.43 -7.50
C ALA A 119 0.96 15.92 -6.55
N TYR A 120 -0.32 16.18 -6.87
CA TYR A 120 -1.46 15.67 -6.11
C TYR A 120 -1.53 14.14 -6.12
N PHE A 121 -1.48 13.49 -7.29
CA PHE A 121 -1.53 12.03 -7.37
C PHE A 121 -0.26 11.36 -6.79
N GLN A 122 0.90 11.99 -6.92
CA GLN A 122 2.12 11.54 -6.24
C GLN A 122 1.95 11.53 -4.72
N ARG A 123 1.39 12.61 -4.13
CA ARG A 123 1.08 12.64 -2.69
C ARG A 123 0.10 11.53 -2.28
N GLN A 124 -0.93 11.27 -3.09
CA GLN A 124 -1.84 10.17 -2.82
C GLN A 124 -1.13 8.82 -2.83
N ARG A 125 -0.27 8.57 -3.83
CA ARG A 125 0.53 7.34 -3.92
C ARG A 125 1.41 7.16 -2.69
N SER A 126 2.13 8.21 -2.28
CA SER A 126 2.97 8.18 -1.07
C SER A 126 2.16 7.87 0.19
N ARG A 127 0.97 8.45 0.35
CA ARG A 127 0.08 8.17 1.49
C ARG A 127 -0.41 6.73 1.50
N VAL A 128 -0.77 6.18 0.35
CA VAL A 128 -1.18 4.77 0.24
C VAL A 128 -0.04 3.83 0.61
N LEU A 129 1.18 4.09 0.12
CA LEU A 129 2.36 3.31 0.47
C LEU A 129 2.68 3.42 1.97
N ALA A 130 2.59 4.62 2.55
CA ALA A 130 2.77 4.82 3.98
C ALA A 130 1.76 4.02 4.82
N ASN A 131 0.49 3.94 4.40
CA ASN A 131 -0.51 3.12 5.07
C ASN A 131 -0.14 1.62 5.02
N ILE A 132 0.33 1.13 3.87
CA ILE A 132 0.77 -0.27 3.71
C ILE A 132 1.95 -0.57 4.64
N ASP A 133 2.94 0.31 4.67
CA ASP A 133 4.13 0.17 5.50
C ASP A 133 3.79 0.22 6.99
N GLU A 134 2.89 1.13 7.40
CA GLU A 134 2.42 1.24 8.78
C GLU A 134 1.71 -0.04 9.22
N GLY A 135 0.79 -0.57 8.41
CA GLY A 135 0.15 -1.85 8.71
C GLY A 135 1.16 -3.01 8.85
N ALA A 136 2.20 -3.04 8.00
CA ALA A 136 3.25 -4.04 8.10
C ALA A 136 4.07 -3.90 9.40
N ARG A 137 4.33 -2.67 9.86
CA ARG A 137 5.00 -2.41 11.14
C ARG A 137 4.16 -2.85 12.32
N ILE A 138 2.85 -2.56 12.33
CA ILE A 138 1.94 -2.98 13.40
C ILE A 138 1.91 -4.51 13.50
N LEU A 139 1.82 -5.23 12.37
CA LEU A 139 1.89 -6.70 12.36
C LEU A 139 3.22 -7.23 12.91
N ALA A 140 4.35 -6.61 12.53
CA ALA A 140 5.66 -6.98 13.04
C ALA A 140 5.74 -6.78 14.56
N ALA A 141 5.33 -5.61 15.06
CA ALA A 141 5.31 -5.29 16.48
C ALA A 141 4.41 -6.26 17.28
N GLN A 142 3.21 -6.57 16.77
CA GLN A 142 2.33 -7.56 17.40
C GLN A 142 2.98 -8.95 17.47
N SER A 143 3.65 -9.39 16.39
CA SER A 143 4.33 -10.69 16.38
C SER A 143 5.47 -10.76 17.39
N GLN A 144 6.22 -9.66 17.55
CA GLN A 144 7.27 -9.54 18.55
C GLN A 144 6.71 -9.59 19.97
N GLN A 145 5.64 -8.83 20.28
CA GLN A 145 5.01 -8.88 21.60
C GLN A 145 4.50 -10.28 21.97
N ARG A 146 3.92 -11.01 21.00
CA ARG A 146 3.48 -12.41 21.21
C ARG A 146 4.66 -13.35 21.50
N LEU A 147 5.77 -13.17 20.80
CA LEU A 147 6.98 -13.95 20.99
C LEU A 147 7.58 -13.71 22.39
N GLU A 148 7.70 -12.45 22.80
CA GLU A 148 8.17 -12.05 24.13
C GLU A 148 7.26 -12.57 25.26
N ALA A 149 5.93 -12.49 25.08
CA ALA A 149 4.95 -13.04 26.02
C ALA A 149 5.05 -14.57 26.12
N ARG A 150 5.30 -15.27 25.01
CA ARG A 150 5.51 -16.73 25.01
C ARG A 150 6.81 -17.09 25.73
N TRP A 151 7.90 -16.40 25.43
CA TRP A 151 9.21 -16.64 26.08
C TRP A 151 9.18 -16.37 27.57
N SER A 152 8.63 -15.23 28.00
CA SER A 152 8.51 -14.91 29.43
C SER A 152 7.69 -15.95 30.19
N ARG A 153 6.63 -16.52 29.58
CA ARG A 153 5.85 -17.61 30.18
C ARG A 153 6.65 -18.91 30.30
N ILE A 154 7.46 -19.25 29.29
CA ILE A 154 8.33 -20.44 29.33
C ILE A 154 9.39 -20.29 30.43
N LEU A 155 10.05 -19.13 30.48
CA LEU A 155 11.09 -18.82 31.47
C LEU A 155 10.54 -18.79 32.90
N ARG A 156 9.33 -18.24 33.11
CA ARG A 156 8.69 -18.18 34.44
C ARG A 156 8.15 -19.52 34.94
N ARG A 157 7.83 -20.49 34.06
CA ARG A 157 7.28 -21.80 34.45
C ARG A 157 8.33 -22.86 34.84
N GLY A 158 9.59 -22.47 35.06
CA GLY A 158 10.55 -23.28 35.83
C GLY A 158 11.26 -24.40 35.07
N ALA A 159 11.14 -24.49 33.74
CA ALA A 159 12.05 -25.33 32.97
C ALA A 159 13.35 -24.54 32.77
N SER A 160 14.41 -24.93 33.49
CA SER A 160 15.77 -24.44 33.21
C SER A 160 16.02 -24.44 31.69
N LEU A 161 16.53 -23.34 31.16
CA LEU A 161 16.98 -23.22 29.75
C LEU A 161 18.02 -24.30 29.39
N ALA A 162 18.60 -24.97 30.39
CA ALA A 162 19.51 -26.10 30.24
C ALA A 162 18.81 -27.47 30.21
N SER A 163 17.48 -27.55 30.27
CA SER A 163 16.79 -28.85 30.28
C SER A 163 16.77 -29.47 28.86
N PRO A 164 17.31 -30.68 28.67
CA PRO A 164 17.36 -31.32 27.34
C PRO A 164 15.98 -31.53 26.70
N GLY A 165 14.93 -31.68 27.52
CA GLY A 165 13.55 -31.87 27.08
C GLY A 165 12.92 -30.63 26.43
N LEU A 166 13.40 -29.43 26.76
CA LEU A 166 12.92 -28.18 26.15
C LEU A 166 13.49 -28.01 24.74
N TRP A 167 14.76 -28.33 24.55
CA TRP A 167 15.43 -28.32 23.25
C TRP A 167 14.95 -29.43 22.32
N SER A 168 14.66 -30.64 22.84
CA SER A 168 14.10 -31.71 22.01
C SER A 168 12.68 -31.37 21.53
N ARG A 169 11.84 -30.77 22.37
CA ARG A 169 10.52 -30.26 21.97
C ARG A 169 10.63 -29.11 20.98
N ALA A 170 11.47 -28.11 21.26
CA ALA A 170 11.72 -27.00 20.33
C ALA A 170 12.24 -27.49 18.97
N ALA A 171 13.14 -28.47 18.94
CA ALA A 171 13.63 -29.09 17.72
C ALA A 171 12.52 -29.85 16.98
N SER A 172 11.62 -30.56 17.69
CA SER A 172 10.48 -31.24 17.08
C SER A 172 9.42 -30.27 16.53
N GLU A 173 9.13 -29.18 17.24
CA GLU A 173 8.23 -28.12 16.76
C GLU A 173 8.84 -27.39 15.56
N ALA A 174 10.15 -27.09 15.60
CA ALA A 174 10.87 -26.50 14.49
C ALA A 174 10.91 -27.43 13.26
N ALA A 175 11.06 -28.74 13.47
CA ALA A 175 11.00 -29.74 12.39
C ALA A 175 9.60 -29.87 11.77
N ALA A 176 8.55 -29.81 12.60
CA ALA A 176 7.16 -29.80 12.15
C ALA A 176 6.85 -28.51 11.35
N LEU A 177 7.25 -27.35 11.86
CA LEU A 177 7.18 -26.06 11.16
C LEU A 177 8.00 -26.08 9.85
N ARG A 178 9.15 -26.77 9.81
CA ARG A 178 9.95 -26.93 8.58
C ARG A 178 9.18 -27.66 7.48
N GLY A 179 8.39 -28.67 7.83
CA GLY A 179 7.52 -29.39 6.90
C GLY A 179 6.40 -28.50 6.37
N GLU A 180 5.80 -27.70 7.24
CA GLU A 180 4.70 -26.80 6.90
C GLU A 180 5.15 -25.60 6.05
N VAL A 181 6.30 -25.00 6.41
CA VAL A 181 6.98 -23.95 5.65
C VAL A 181 7.45 -24.48 4.31
N ARG A 182 8.01 -25.70 4.26
CA ARG A 182 8.37 -26.36 2.98
C ARG A 182 7.14 -26.60 2.12
N GLY A 183 6.02 -27.06 2.70
CA GLY A 183 4.76 -27.22 1.99
C GLY A 183 4.19 -25.89 1.48
N TYR A 184 4.29 -24.82 2.26
CA TYR A 184 3.93 -23.47 1.82
C TYR A 184 4.83 -22.99 0.68
N PHE A 185 6.15 -23.18 0.77
CA PHE A 185 7.11 -22.85 -0.29
C PHE A 185 6.89 -23.67 -1.55
N GLU A 186 6.59 -24.96 -1.44
CA GLU A 186 6.29 -25.81 -2.60
C GLU A 186 4.97 -25.42 -3.26
N ARG A 187 3.94 -25.05 -2.49
CA ARG A 187 2.67 -24.52 -3.02
C ARG A 187 2.86 -23.15 -3.67
N TRP A 188 3.64 -22.27 -3.05
CA TRP A 188 4.00 -20.97 -3.59
C TRP A 188 4.84 -21.09 -4.87
N ARG A 189 5.79 -22.04 -4.91
CA ARG A 189 6.62 -22.36 -6.09
C ARG A 189 5.77 -22.88 -7.23
N LYS A 190 4.87 -23.85 -6.98
CA LYS A 190 3.93 -24.37 -7.97
C LYS A 190 2.96 -23.30 -8.48
N GLY A 191 2.53 -22.38 -7.61
CA GLY A 191 1.72 -21.22 -8.01
C GLY A 191 2.46 -20.18 -8.86
N ARG A 192 3.79 -20.14 -8.83
CA ARG A 192 4.63 -19.19 -9.57
C ARG A 192 5.25 -19.73 -10.85
N GLU A 193 5.21 -21.04 -11.11
CA GLU A 193 5.66 -21.63 -12.39
C GLU A 193 4.89 -21.09 -13.62
N GLY A 194 3.79 -20.34 -13.42
CA GLY A 194 3.07 -19.65 -14.50
C GLY A 194 3.38 -18.15 -14.70
N ARG A 195 4.13 -17.48 -13.81
CA ARG A 195 4.43 -16.03 -13.92
C ARG A 195 5.82 -15.73 -13.34
N GLY A 196 6.82 -15.62 -14.22
CA GLY A 196 8.22 -15.38 -13.88
C GLY A 196 8.47 -14.07 -13.11
N GLY A 197 8.40 -14.13 -11.78
CA GLY A 197 8.61 -12.98 -10.89
C GLY A 197 9.55 -13.28 -9.72
N ALA A 198 10.59 -12.44 -9.62
CA ALA A 198 11.74 -12.37 -8.70
C ALA A 198 11.72 -13.13 -7.35
N LEU A 199 12.89 -13.73 -7.06
CA LEU A 199 13.30 -14.54 -5.90
C LEU A 199 13.54 -13.77 -4.58
N LEU A 200 13.33 -12.44 -4.56
CA LEU A 200 13.77 -11.59 -3.43
C LEU A 200 13.01 -11.85 -2.11
N GLY A 201 11.73 -12.22 -2.17
CA GLY A 201 10.94 -12.50 -0.96
C GLY A 201 11.33 -13.79 -0.24
N ALA A 202 11.79 -14.81 -0.99
CA ALA A 202 12.26 -16.07 -0.42
C ALA A 202 13.62 -15.91 0.26
N ALA A 203 14.51 -15.10 -0.34
CA ALA A 203 15.80 -14.76 0.24
C ALA A 203 15.66 -13.96 1.55
N ALA A 204 14.69 -13.05 1.64
CA ALA A 204 14.44 -12.29 2.87
C ALA A 204 13.95 -13.17 4.03
N ILE A 205 13.10 -14.17 3.76
CA ILE A 205 12.63 -15.12 4.78
C ILE A 205 13.76 -16.05 5.22
N ALA A 206 14.58 -16.53 4.28
CA ALA A 206 15.75 -17.35 4.60
C ALA A 206 16.81 -16.58 5.39
N ALA A 207 17.05 -15.30 5.06
CA ALA A 207 17.95 -14.43 5.79
C ALA A 207 17.46 -14.12 7.21
N ALA A 208 16.15 -13.89 7.39
CA ALA A 208 15.55 -13.68 8.71
C ALA A 208 15.69 -14.91 9.63
N PHE A 209 15.65 -16.13 9.06
CA PHE A 209 15.91 -17.37 9.79
C PHE A 209 17.39 -17.59 10.10
N ALA A 210 18.30 -17.19 9.22
CA ALA A 210 19.74 -17.35 9.42
C ALA A 210 20.32 -16.36 10.46
N PHE A 211 19.73 -15.18 10.62
CA PHE A 211 20.14 -14.17 11.60
C PHE A 211 19.52 -14.34 13.00
N SER A 212 18.64 -15.32 13.18
CA SER A 212 17.97 -15.61 14.47
C SER A 212 18.62 -16.75 15.26
N PHE A 213 19.84 -17.18 14.89
CA PHE A 213 20.67 -18.16 15.59
C PHE A 213 22.01 -17.57 16.00
#